data_AF-A0A2S7JS04-F1
#
_entry.id   AF-A0A2S7JS04-F1
#
_cell.length_a   1.000
_cell.length_b   1.000
_cell.length_c   1.000
_cell.angle_alpha   90.00
_cell.angle_beta   90.00
_cell.angle_gamma   90.00
#
_symmetry.space_group_name_H-M   'P 1'
#
loop_
_entity.id
_entity.type
_entity.pdbx_description
1 polymer ?
#
loop_
_entity_poly.entity_id
_entity_poly.type
_entity_poly.pdbx_seq_one_letter_code
_entity_poly.pdbx_strand_id
1 'polypeptide(L)'
;MSDATQSTASVGSPSAGGVSVYEQRPFFEKALRYGIQHGMLDNAKLDAIATDAPKGMVQIARYFGSEFLRPELEKAKDRIVNLVSLNLEISSAGDLRQAAELLRDHSFMSRSKAASDLLKALIVMPQNTHFGMNEHGGFTDKHIPLLAKWSLCSFTDYQTEFVKRHKVAQVMKAAIWLADALGLHVDDLEEAGCDAEAVIRTALLAAATRQTQMPDWVRFQKMVANLRKPQAGKNIVLALPKKLPAEFKAVVEAVRDSVEADLPKILDAKLTPQKLFNQTPAFVGRYFWVEDGLAEVDHFDREASAAWHKATGGHSDDSSLLTLFLCIAAGGKVSTGKTLLTEKSATALIRKIRKSGVQTELAKQFILDNAPIEHQGDYVRVWQAFIEDAQATLESDHDYKLHDALSLLRRECNVADE
;
A
#
# COMPACT_ATOMS: atom_id res chain seq x y z
N MET A 1 62.50 49.89 -18.86
CA MET A 1 63.52 50.48 -17.96
C MET A 1 62.90 51.72 -17.36
N SER A 2 62.81 51.72 -16.02
CA SER A 2 62.70 52.90 -15.14
C SER A 2 61.37 53.68 -15.24
N ASP A 3 60.75 54.19 -14.19
CA ASP A 3 60.98 54.15 -12.75
C ASP A 3 59.66 54.59 -12.09
N ALA A 4 59.53 54.34 -10.79
CA ALA A 4 58.36 54.68 -9.97
C ALA A 4 58.25 56.17 -9.64
N THR A 5 57.02 56.70 -9.44
CA THR A 5 56.65 57.52 -8.25
C THR A 5 55.14 57.88 -8.16
N GLN A 6 54.56 57.51 -7.02
CA GLN A 6 53.68 58.29 -6.11
C GLN A 6 52.27 58.78 -6.51
N SER A 7 51.29 58.05 -5.97
CA SER A 7 50.33 58.46 -4.92
C SER A 7 49.63 59.84 -5.02
N THR A 8 48.33 59.80 -5.37
CA THR A 8 47.32 60.77 -4.92
C THR A 8 46.09 60.02 -4.43
N ALA A 9 45.73 60.23 -3.17
CA ALA A 9 44.60 59.61 -2.49
C ALA A 9 43.25 60.02 -3.13
N SER A 10 42.42 59.02 -3.44
CA SER A 10 41.06 59.20 -3.94
C SER A 10 40.09 59.50 -2.81
N VAL A 11 39.31 60.57 -2.97
CA VAL A 11 38.09 60.85 -2.20
C VAL A 11 37.05 59.78 -2.53
N GLY A 12 36.80 58.87 -1.58
CA GLY A 12 35.68 57.93 -1.64
C GLY A 12 34.46 58.51 -0.96
N SER A 13 33.38 58.73 -1.72
CA SER A 13 32.04 58.99 -1.21
C SER A 13 31.57 57.88 -0.27
N PRO A 14 30.85 58.17 0.83
CA PRO A 14 30.26 57.13 1.65
C PRO A 14 29.14 56.43 0.88
N SER A 15 29.26 55.12 0.75
CA SER A 15 28.26 54.23 0.20
C SER A 15 26.98 54.26 1.03
N ALA A 16 25.85 54.46 0.34
CA ALA A 16 24.52 54.21 0.86
C ALA A 16 24.35 52.71 1.09
N GLY A 17 24.75 52.23 2.27
CA GLY A 17 24.34 50.93 2.80
C GLY A 17 22.90 51.01 3.26
N GLY A 18 21.96 50.86 2.32
CA GLY A 18 20.55 50.66 2.63
C GLY A 18 20.36 49.33 3.37
N VAL A 19 20.34 49.39 4.69
CA VAL A 19 19.87 48.29 5.54
C VAL A 19 18.40 48.09 5.18
N SER A 20 18.09 47.03 4.42
CA SER A 20 16.73 46.55 4.26
C SER A 20 16.23 46.10 5.63
N VAL A 21 15.61 47.03 6.36
CA VAL A 21 14.88 46.73 7.58
C VAL A 21 13.79 45.74 7.18
N TYR A 22 13.98 44.45 7.49
CA TYR A 22 12.93 43.47 7.38
C TYR A 22 11.74 43.97 8.20
N GLU A 23 10.72 44.47 7.50
CA GLU A 23 9.54 45.02 8.16
C GLU A 23 8.77 43.86 8.80
N GLN A 24 8.99 43.65 10.11
CA GLN A 24 8.36 42.61 10.93
C GLN A 24 6.85 42.80 11.16
N ARG A 25 6.25 43.80 10.50
CA ARG A 25 4.81 44.08 10.63
C ARG A 25 3.98 42.92 10.06
N PRO A 26 2.85 42.57 10.71
CA PRO A 26 1.88 41.65 10.14
C PRO A 26 1.42 42.10 8.76
N PHE A 27 1.11 41.14 7.88
CA PHE A 27 0.70 41.45 6.50
C PHE A 27 -0.55 42.34 6.43
N PHE A 28 -1.49 42.16 7.36
CA PHE A 28 -2.65 43.06 7.51
C PHE A 28 -2.23 44.53 7.66
N GLU A 29 -1.23 44.82 8.51
CA GLU A 29 -0.79 46.19 8.75
C GLU A 29 -0.12 46.79 7.49
N LYS A 30 0.64 45.96 6.75
CA LYS A 30 1.25 46.36 5.47
C LYS A 30 0.17 46.71 4.43
N ALA A 31 -0.84 45.85 4.28
CA ALA A 31 -1.96 46.07 3.36
C ALA A 31 -2.80 47.29 3.75
N LEU A 32 -3.06 47.48 5.05
CA LEU A 32 -3.80 48.64 5.57
C LEU A 32 -3.05 49.95 5.25
N ARG A 33 -1.74 50.02 5.52
CA ARG A 33 -0.92 51.20 5.23
C ARG A 33 -0.84 51.48 3.73
N TYR A 34 -0.66 50.44 2.92
CA TYR A 34 -0.66 50.58 1.46
C TYR A 34 -2.00 51.16 0.97
N GLY A 35 -3.12 50.61 1.45
CA GLY A 35 -4.47 51.07 1.06
C GLY A 35 -4.75 52.51 1.47
N ILE A 36 -4.28 52.95 2.63
CA ILE A 36 -4.41 54.36 3.06
C ILE A 36 -3.54 55.27 2.19
N GLN A 37 -2.28 54.91 1.96
CA GLN A 37 -1.33 55.73 1.18
C GLN A 37 -1.79 55.93 -0.28
N HIS A 38 -2.46 54.94 -0.85
CA HIS A 38 -2.95 54.98 -2.24
C HIS A 38 -4.42 55.39 -2.35
N GLY A 39 -5.05 55.84 -1.26
CA GLY A 39 -6.45 56.30 -1.25
C GLY A 39 -7.48 55.22 -1.56
N MET A 40 -7.13 53.95 -1.36
CA MET A 40 -8.01 52.80 -1.60
C MET A 40 -8.92 52.50 -0.40
N LEU A 41 -8.48 52.89 0.79
CA LEU A 41 -9.23 52.76 2.04
C LEU A 41 -9.55 54.15 2.58
N ASP A 42 -10.85 54.45 2.67
CA ASP A 42 -11.35 55.72 3.20
C ASP A 42 -11.56 55.67 4.72
N ASN A 43 -11.86 56.82 5.32
CA ASN A 43 -12.10 56.92 6.76
C ASN A 43 -13.30 56.06 7.20
N ALA A 44 -14.36 55.98 6.40
CA ALA A 44 -15.51 55.14 6.69
C ALA A 44 -15.13 53.66 6.83
N LYS A 45 -14.21 53.17 5.98
CA LYS A 45 -13.71 51.82 6.08
C LYS A 45 -12.83 51.59 7.31
N LEU A 46 -11.99 52.56 7.66
CA LEU A 46 -11.18 52.49 8.89
C LEU A 46 -12.06 52.46 10.15
N ASP A 47 -13.11 53.28 10.19
CA ASP A 47 -14.08 53.30 11.29
C ASP A 47 -14.85 51.97 11.42
N ALA A 48 -15.21 51.37 10.28
CA ALA A 48 -15.83 50.05 10.25
C ALA A 48 -14.89 48.97 10.84
N ILE A 49 -13.61 48.98 10.47
CA ILE A 49 -12.60 48.06 11.02
C ILE A 49 -12.44 48.29 12.54
N ALA A 50 -12.35 49.55 12.99
CA ALA A 50 -12.21 49.90 14.40
C ALA A 50 -13.44 49.47 15.23
N THR A 51 -14.63 49.45 14.62
CA THR A 51 -15.87 48.99 15.26
C THR A 51 -15.98 47.47 15.32
N ASP A 52 -15.49 46.77 14.29
CA ASP A 52 -15.61 45.31 14.15
C ASP A 52 -14.53 44.55 14.92
N ALA A 53 -13.29 45.07 14.94
CA ALA A 53 -12.16 44.37 15.55
C ALA A 53 -12.37 44.00 17.03
N PRO A 54 -12.89 44.89 17.91
CA PRO A 54 -13.16 44.53 19.31
C PRO A 54 -14.19 43.40 19.44
N LYS A 55 -15.23 43.37 18.60
CA LYS A 55 -16.24 42.29 18.61
C LYS A 55 -15.60 40.96 18.25
N GLY A 56 -14.73 40.95 17.24
CA GLY A 56 -14.00 39.75 16.84
C GLY A 56 -13.03 39.25 17.92
N MET A 57 -12.35 40.16 18.62
CA MET A 57 -11.49 39.81 19.75
C MET A 57 -12.27 39.11 20.87
N VAL A 58 -13.43 39.66 21.25
CA VAL A 58 -14.32 39.05 22.26
C VAL A 58 -14.79 37.66 21.81
N GLN A 59 -15.23 37.50 20.56
CA GLN A 59 -15.65 36.21 20.03
C GLN A 59 -14.52 35.17 20.04
N ILE A 60 -13.31 35.55 19.65
CA ILE A 60 -12.14 34.66 19.65
C ILE A 60 -11.74 34.29 21.08
N ALA A 61 -11.75 35.24 22.01
CA ALA A 61 -11.45 34.98 23.42
C ALA A 61 -12.47 34.01 24.05
N ARG A 62 -13.77 34.20 23.79
CA ARG A 62 -14.82 33.26 24.20
C ARG A 62 -14.63 31.87 23.59
N TYR A 63 -14.24 31.80 22.33
CA TYR A 63 -14.10 30.53 21.62
C TYR A 63 -12.95 29.66 22.14
N PHE A 64 -11.81 30.27 22.49
CA PHE A 64 -10.63 29.52 22.95
C PHE A 64 -10.44 29.50 24.48
N GLY A 65 -11.16 30.34 25.22
CA GLY A 65 -10.96 30.54 26.65
C GLY A 65 -12.10 31.36 27.26
N SER A 66 -11.77 32.54 27.80
CA SER A 66 -12.75 33.43 28.45
C SER A 66 -12.60 34.86 27.96
N GLU A 67 -13.73 35.46 27.56
CA GLU A 67 -13.80 36.87 27.15
C GLU A 67 -13.66 37.88 28.30
N PHE A 68 -13.73 37.41 29.55
CA PHE A 68 -13.63 38.26 30.74
C PHE A 68 -12.19 38.40 31.25
N LEU A 69 -11.25 37.62 30.70
CA LEU A 69 -9.86 37.62 31.11
C LEU A 69 -9.02 38.48 30.17
N ARG A 70 -8.35 39.50 30.72
CA ARG A 70 -7.45 40.38 29.95
C ARG A 70 -6.37 39.62 29.16
N PRO A 71 -5.67 38.60 29.71
CA PRO A 71 -4.69 37.84 28.94
C PRO A 71 -5.29 37.16 27.69
N GLU A 72 -6.51 36.66 27.78
CA GLU A 72 -7.20 36.01 26.65
C GLU A 72 -7.64 37.03 25.59
N LEU A 73 -8.07 38.23 25.99
CA LEU A 73 -8.38 39.32 25.06
C LEU A 73 -7.14 39.82 24.32
N GLU A 74 -5.99 39.97 25.00
CA GLU A 74 -4.72 40.33 24.34
C GLU A 74 -4.29 39.24 23.35
N LYS A 75 -4.40 37.96 23.74
CA LYS A 75 -4.11 36.85 22.83
C LYS A 75 -5.09 36.79 21.65
N ALA A 76 -6.35 37.16 21.86
CA ALA A 76 -7.34 37.26 20.79
C ALA A 76 -7.05 38.40 19.81
N LYS A 77 -6.45 39.50 20.28
CA LYS A 77 -5.92 40.58 19.42
C LYS A 77 -4.88 40.04 18.45
N ASP A 78 -3.91 39.28 18.97
CA ASP A 78 -2.84 38.73 18.14
C ASP A 78 -3.40 37.72 17.12
N ARG A 79 -4.33 36.86 17.56
CA ARG A 79 -5.02 35.90 16.68
C ARG A 79 -5.80 36.59 15.56
N ILE A 80 -6.59 37.62 15.84
CA ILE A 80 -7.41 38.25 14.80
C ILE A 80 -6.54 38.93 13.74
N VAL A 81 -5.44 39.56 14.16
CA VAL A 81 -4.47 40.16 13.23
C VAL A 81 -3.77 39.09 12.40
N ASN A 82 -3.39 37.96 13.01
CA ASN A 82 -2.75 36.84 12.31
C ASN A 82 -3.70 36.18 11.32
N LEU A 83 -4.97 35.93 11.70
CA LEU A 83 -5.97 35.34 10.82
C LEU A 83 -6.26 36.24 9.62
N VAL A 84 -6.46 37.55 9.84
CA VAL A 84 -6.68 38.47 8.73
C VAL A 84 -5.44 38.57 7.84
N SER A 85 -4.23 38.64 8.42
CA SER A 85 -2.98 38.61 7.67
C SER A 85 -2.87 37.35 6.81
N LEU A 86 -3.10 36.18 7.39
CA LEU A 86 -3.08 34.89 6.71
C LEU A 86 -4.05 34.85 5.52
N ASN A 87 -5.30 35.27 5.73
CA ASN A 87 -6.28 35.26 4.65
C ASN A 87 -5.90 36.22 3.52
N LEU A 88 -5.45 37.43 3.85
CA LEU A 88 -5.06 38.41 2.85
C LEU A 88 -3.84 37.92 2.06
N GLU A 89 -2.82 37.41 2.73
CA GLU A 89 -1.59 36.95 2.09
C GLU A 89 -1.85 35.77 1.15
N ILE A 90 -2.69 34.81 1.56
CA ILE A 90 -3.14 33.70 0.70
C ILE A 90 -3.94 34.22 -0.51
N SER A 91 -4.95 35.07 -0.26
CA SER A 91 -5.90 35.48 -1.29
C SER A 91 -5.30 36.46 -2.31
N SER A 92 -4.26 37.19 -1.93
CA SER A 92 -3.55 38.15 -2.78
C SER A 92 -2.21 37.62 -3.32
N ALA A 93 -1.81 36.40 -2.95
CA ALA A 93 -0.47 35.87 -3.20
C ALA A 93 0.66 36.82 -2.75
N GLY A 94 0.44 37.56 -1.66
CA GLY A 94 1.38 38.54 -1.12
C GLY A 94 1.34 39.94 -1.76
N ASP A 95 0.46 40.18 -2.74
CA ASP A 95 0.31 41.49 -3.39
C ASP A 95 -0.42 42.49 -2.48
N LEU A 96 0.27 43.56 -2.07
CA LEU A 96 -0.27 44.58 -1.16
C LEU A 96 -1.44 45.37 -1.75
N ARG A 97 -1.47 45.58 -3.07
CA ARG A 97 -2.57 46.29 -3.73
C ARG A 97 -3.81 45.43 -3.74
N GLN A 98 -3.69 44.17 -4.16
CA GLN A 98 -4.83 43.23 -4.14
C GLN A 98 -5.32 43.00 -2.70
N ALA A 99 -4.40 42.91 -1.72
CA ALA A 99 -4.77 42.81 -0.32
C ALA A 99 -5.54 44.05 0.18
N ALA A 100 -5.16 45.24 -0.25
CA ALA A 100 -5.89 46.47 0.06
C ALA A 100 -7.28 46.50 -0.61
N GLU A 101 -7.41 46.00 -1.85
CA GLU A 101 -8.71 45.83 -2.53
C GLU A 101 -9.60 44.84 -1.78
N LEU A 102 -9.07 43.70 -1.34
CA LEU A 102 -9.79 42.73 -0.52
C LEU A 102 -10.22 43.32 0.83
N LEU A 103 -9.38 44.14 1.45
CA LEU A 103 -9.73 44.86 2.66
C LEU A 103 -10.86 45.85 2.41
N ARG A 104 -10.84 46.60 1.29
CA ARG A 104 -11.91 47.53 0.90
C ARG A 104 -13.23 46.79 0.71
N ASP A 105 -13.21 45.71 -0.06
CA ASP A 105 -14.40 45.04 -0.58
C ASP A 105 -15.06 44.08 0.42
N HIS A 106 -14.32 43.63 1.44
CA HIS A 106 -14.83 42.68 2.43
C HIS A 106 -14.72 43.21 3.87
N SER A 107 -15.60 42.73 4.76
CA SER A 107 -15.51 43.09 6.18
C SER A 107 -14.30 42.45 6.85
N PHE A 108 -13.72 43.13 7.84
CA PHE A 108 -12.60 42.62 8.63
C PHE A 108 -12.91 41.25 9.24
N MET A 109 -14.12 41.10 9.78
CA MET A 109 -14.61 39.84 10.36
C MET A 109 -14.70 38.70 9.34
N SER A 110 -15.11 38.98 8.10
CA SER A 110 -15.18 37.94 7.06
C SER A 110 -13.81 37.38 6.70
N ARG A 111 -12.75 38.23 6.71
CA ARG A 111 -11.37 37.80 6.43
C ARG A 111 -10.83 36.92 7.55
N SER A 112 -11.09 37.30 8.81
CA SER A 112 -10.75 36.48 9.98
C SER A 112 -11.44 35.11 9.94
N LYS A 113 -12.75 35.09 9.64
CA LYS A 113 -13.51 33.85 9.49
C LYS A 113 -12.96 32.96 8.37
N ALA A 114 -12.69 33.53 7.20
CA ALA A 114 -12.14 32.78 6.06
C ALA A 114 -10.79 32.13 6.39
N ALA A 115 -9.89 32.81 7.11
CA ALA A 115 -8.66 32.18 7.61
C ALA A 115 -8.93 31.05 8.62
N SER A 116 -9.88 31.24 9.54
CA SER A 116 -10.26 30.16 10.48
C SER A 116 -10.74 28.92 9.73
N ASP A 117 -11.55 29.09 8.68
CA ASP A 117 -12.03 27.99 7.84
C ASP A 117 -10.89 27.31 7.06
N LEU A 118 -9.90 28.06 6.56
CA LEU A 118 -8.67 27.52 5.96
C LEU A 118 -7.86 26.69 6.96
N LEU A 119 -7.70 27.16 8.20
CA LEU A 119 -6.99 26.42 9.24
C LEU A 119 -7.72 25.14 9.63
N LYS A 120 -9.06 25.19 9.75
CA LYS A 120 -9.87 23.99 9.99
C LYS A 120 -9.72 22.96 8.88
N ALA A 121 -9.73 23.41 7.62
CA ALA A 121 -9.49 22.55 6.47
C ALA A 121 -8.08 21.92 6.50
N LEU A 122 -7.04 22.70 6.81
CA LEU A 122 -5.68 22.20 6.98
C LEU A 122 -5.60 21.09 8.06
N ILE A 123 -6.28 21.32 9.19
CA ILE A 123 -6.23 20.43 10.35
C ILE A 123 -6.78 19.03 10.04
N VAL A 124 -7.86 18.95 9.28
CA VAL A 124 -8.50 17.67 8.92
C VAL A 124 -7.88 17.00 7.69
N MET A 125 -6.93 17.64 7.01
CA MET A 125 -6.18 16.97 5.94
C MET A 125 -5.34 15.81 6.48
N PRO A 126 -5.20 14.71 5.71
CA PRO A 126 -4.41 13.56 6.10
C PRO A 126 -2.93 13.94 6.27
N GLN A 127 -2.26 13.25 7.19
CA GLN A 127 -0.87 13.53 7.56
C GLN A 127 0.11 12.46 7.08
N ASN A 128 -0.40 11.27 6.77
CA ASN A 128 0.33 10.16 6.19
C ASN A 128 -0.55 9.47 5.13
N THR A 129 0.05 8.63 4.29
CA THR A 129 -0.64 7.95 3.19
C THR A 129 -1.30 6.63 3.58
N HIS A 130 -1.29 6.28 4.87
CA HIS A 130 -1.84 5.04 5.39
C HIS A 130 -3.33 5.18 5.69
N PHE A 131 -4.18 4.39 5.03
CA PHE A 131 -5.63 4.54 5.14
C PHE A 131 -6.14 4.36 6.58
N GLY A 132 -5.68 3.32 7.28
CA GLY A 132 -6.12 3.07 8.67
C GLY A 132 -5.58 4.02 9.76
N MET A 133 -4.66 4.96 9.43
CA MET A 133 -4.03 5.86 10.41
C MET A 133 -4.48 7.33 10.31
N ASN A 134 -5.41 7.64 9.41
CA ASN A 134 -5.93 9.00 9.27
C ASN A 134 -7.23 9.16 10.05
N GLU A 135 -7.47 10.35 10.58
CA GLU A 135 -8.72 10.67 11.26
C GLU A 135 -9.81 10.95 10.23
N HIS A 136 -10.91 10.19 10.31
CA HIS A 136 -12.06 10.38 9.44
C HIS A 136 -13.02 11.44 10.01
N GLY A 137 -13.51 12.31 9.13
CA GLY A 137 -14.56 13.28 9.44
C GLY A 137 -14.12 14.76 9.43
N GLY A 138 -15.10 15.63 9.70
CA GLY A 138 -14.91 17.07 9.70
C GLY A 138 -14.21 17.60 10.95
N PHE A 139 -14.05 18.92 11.01
CA PHE A 139 -13.50 19.57 12.18
C PHE A 139 -14.45 19.45 13.38
N THR A 140 -14.02 18.80 14.46
CA THR A 140 -14.76 18.68 15.72
C THR A 140 -14.01 19.32 16.91
N ASP A 141 -14.64 19.35 18.08
CA ASP A 141 -14.12 20.04 19.27
C ASP A 141 -12.76 19.52 19.76
N LYS A 142 -12.42 18.24 19.49
CA LYS A 142 -11.09 17.67 19.78
C LYS A 142 -9.95 18.42 19.08
N HIS A 143 -10.25 19.13 17.98
CA HIS A 143 -9.28 19.90 17.22
C HIS A 143 -9.13 21.35 17.69
N ILE A 144 -9.97 21.83 18.61
CA ILE A 144 -9.90 23.21 19.11
C ILE A 144 -8.50 23.59 19.63
N PRO A 145 -7.78 22.73 20.40
CA PRO A 145 -6.41 23.03 20.82
C PRO A 145 -5.45 23.23 19.64
N LEU A 146 -5.61 22.43 18.57
CA LEU A 146 -4.78 22.53 17.37
C LEU A 146 -5.10 23.79 16.56
N LEU A 147 -6.39 24.14 16.41
CA LEU A 147 -6.79 25.41 15.81
C LEU A 147 -6.27 26.60 16.63
N ALA A 148 -6.22 26.46 17.96
CA ALA A 148 -5.66 27.48 18.82
C ALA A 148 -4.18 27.74 18.51
N LYS A 149 -3.39 26.67 18.36
CA LYS A 149 -1.99 26.75 17.94
C LYS A 149 -1.85 27.41 16.57
N TRP A 150 -2.56 26.91 15.56
CA TRP A 150 -2.43 27.38 14.18
C TRP A 150 -2.86 28.83 13.97
N SER A 151 -3.83 29.34 14.74
CA SER A 151 -4.26 30.74 14.66
C SER A 151 -3.19 31.77 15.05
N LEU A 152 -2.06 31.30 15.62
CA LEU A 152 -0.90 32.10 15.98
C LEU A 152 0.35 31.77 15.15
N CYS A 153 0.26 30.83 14.20
CA CYS A 153 1.37 30.46 13.33
C CYS A 153 1.57 31.47 12.19
N SER A 154 2.78 31.49 11.63
CA SER A 154 3.09 32.35 10.48
C SER A 154 2.47 31.82 9.18
N PHE A 155 2.36 32.68 8.17
CA PHE A 155 1.98 32.26 6.81
C PHE A 155 2.93 31.19 6.26
N THR A 156 4.24 31.32 6.49
CA THR A 156 5.25 30.35 6.05
C THR A 156 5.03 28.98 6.68
N ASP A 157 4.72 28.91 7.98
CA ASP A 157 4.41 27.65 8.66
C ASP A 157 3.15 27.01 8.09
N TYR A 158 2.10 27.81 7.88
CA TYR A 158 0.86 27.35 7.25
C TYR A 158 1.13 26.81 5.85
N GLN A 159 1.85 27.54 5.01
CA GLN A 159 2.12 27.15 3.63
C GLN A 159 2.95 25.86 3.57
N THR A 160 3.95 25.74 4.44
CA THR A 160 4.81 24.54 4.53
C THR A 160 3.99 23.31 4.89
N GLU A 161 3.15 23.40 5.93
CA GLU A 161 2.31 22.28 6.34
C GLU A 161 1.21 21.99 5.32
N PHE A 162 0.60 23.02 4.72
CA PHE A 162 -0.40 22.86 3.66
C PHE A 162 0.18 22.10 2.48
N VAL A 163 1.35 22.48 1.98
CA VAL A 163 2.01 21.76 0.87
C VAL A 163 2.30 20.31 1.24
N LYS A 164 2.75 20.05 2.48
CA LYS A 164 3.01 18.69 2.95
C LYS A 164 1.74 17.84 2.98
N ARG A 165 0.68 18.31 3.65
CA ARG A 165 -0.60 17.58 3.77
C ARG A 165 -1.33 17.47 2.43
N HIS A 166 -1.24 18.49 1.58
CA HIS A 166 -1.80 18.46 0.24
C HIS A 166 -1.17 17.35 -0.61
N LYS A 167 0.16 17.18 -0.55
CA LYS A 167 0.84 16.07 -1.23
C LYS A 167 0.32 14.71 -0.76
N VAL A 168 0.20 14.52 0.55
CA VAL A 168 -0.36 13.29 1.13
C VAL A 168 -1.79 13.04 0.62
N ALA A 169 -2.64 14.07 0.67
CA ALA A 169 -4.02 13.98 0.21
C ALA A 169 -4.12 13.64 -1.29
N GLN A 170 -3.22 14.17 -2.12
CA GLN A 170 -3.16 13.84 -3.55
C GLN A 170 -2.80 12.37 -3.79
N VAL A 171 -1.88 11.80 -3.01
CA VAL A 171 -1.53 10.37 -3.09
C VAL A 171 -2.70 9.49 -2.71
N MET A 172 -3.36 9.78 -1.58
CA MET A 172 -4.53 9.01 -1.14
C MET A 172 -5.67 9.09 -2.17
N LYS A 173 -5.98 10.28 -2.70
CA LYS A 173 -7.02 10.44 -3.74
C LYS A 173 -6.69 9.70 -5.03
N ALA A 174 -5.43 9.71 -5.45
CA ALA A 174 -4.98 8.94 -6.62
C ALA A 174 -5.13 7.43 -6.39
N ALA A 175 -4.81 6.95 -5.19
CA ALA A 175 -4.99 5.55 -4.80
C ALA A 175 -6.47 5.14 -4.79
N ILE A 176 -7.35 5.94 -4.17
CA ILE A 176 -8.80 5.69 -4.16
C ILE A 176 -9.34 5.64 -5.59
N TRP A 177 -8.97 6.61 -6.43
CA TRP A 177 -9.42 6.63 -7.84
C TRP A 177 -9.00 5.38 -8.63
N LEU A 178 -7.79 4.87 -8.38
CA LEU A 178 -7.29 3.64 -9.00
C LEU A 178 -7.96 2.38 -8.44
N ALA A 179 -8.24 2.37 -7.13
CA ALA A 179 -8.94 1.28 -6.46
C ALA A 179 -10.39 1.16 -6.93
N ASP A 180 -11.11 2.29 -7.04
CA ASP A 180 -12.48 2.35 -7.57
C ASP A 180 -12.54 1.78 -8.99
N ALA A 181 -11.54 2.09 -9.84
CA ALA A 181 -11.45 1.56 -11.20
C ALA A 181 -11.22 0.04 -11.25
N LEU A 182 -10.76 -0.55 -10.14
CA LEU A 182 -10.58 -1.98 -9.92
C LEU A 182 -11.65 -2.58 -9.01
N GLY A 183 -12.74 -1.84 -8.74
CA GLY A 183 -13.90 -2.31 -7.99
C GLY A 183 -13.67 -2.50 -6.49
N LEU A 184 -12.71 -1.79 -5.89
CA LEU A 184 -12.46 -1.79 -4.45
C LEU A 184 -12.85 -0.44 -3.85
N HIS A 185 -13.67 -0.44 -2.80
CA HIS A 185 -14.16 0.78 -2.17
C HIS A 185 -13.15 1.34 -1.17
N VAL A 186 -13.27 2.64 -0.85
CA VAL A 186 -12.39 3.30 0.13
C VAL A 186 -12.50 2.67 1.52
N ASP A 187 -13.69 2.23 1.93
CA ASP A 187 -13.91 1.58 3.23
C ASP A 187 -13.09 0.28 3.35
N ASP A 188 -12.95 -0.47 2.26
CA ASP A 188 -12.14 -1.70 2.23
C ASP A 188 -10.63 -1.39 2.37
N LEU A 189 -10.18 -0.26 1.82
CA LEU A 189 -8.80 0.20 1.96
C LEU A 189 -8.49 0.64 3.40
N GLU A 190 -9.46 1.28 4.05
CA GLU A 190 -9.38 1.70 5.45
C GLU A 190 -9.34 0.49 6.39
N GLU A 191 -10.22 -0.49 6.19
CA GLU A 191 -10.24 -1.74 6.95
C GLU A 191 -8.94 -2.52 6.77
N ALA A 192 -8.44 -2.62 5.53
CA ALA A 192 -7.18 -3.31 5.25
C ALA A 192 -5.94 -2.58 5.80
N GLY A 193 -6.06 -1.31 6.21
CA GLY A 193 -4.97 -0.55 6.82
C GLY A 193 -3.71 -0.52 5.96
N CYS A 194 -3.84 -0.22 4.66
CA CYS A 194 -2.71 -0.21 3.74
C CYS A 194 -2.20 1.20 3.41
N ASP A 195 -0.99 1.29 2.85
CA ASP A 195 -0.46 2.53 2.29
C ASP A 195 -1.04 2.81 0.89
N ALA A 196 -1.39 4.06 0.62
CA ALA A 196 -1.89 4.50 -0.68
C ALA A 196 -0.93 4.17 -1.83
N GLU A 197 0.39 4.26 -1.60
CA GLU A 197 1.38 3.86 -2.60
C GLU A 197 1.29 2.38 -2.94
N ALA A 198 0.99 1.50 -1.98
CA ALA A 198 0.87 0.05 -2.24
C ALA A 198 -0.29 -0.25 -3.20
N VAL A 199 -1.41 0.45 -3.02
CA VAL A 199 -2.58 0.39 -3.91
C VAL A 199 -2.22 0.87 -5.31
N ILE A 200 -1.54 2.02 -5.44
CA ILE A 200 -1.12 2.57 -6.73
C ILE A 200 -0.18 1.59 -7.46
N ARG A 201 0.80 1.01 -6.75
CA ARG A 201 1.74 0.03 -7.33
C ARG A 201 1.02 -1.21 -7.85
N THR A 202 0.11 -1.78 -7.06
CA THR A 202 -0.70 -2.93 -7.48
C THR A 202 -1.58 -2.57 -8.68
N ALA A 203 -2.22 -1.41 -8.69
CA ALA A 203 -3.07 -0.99 -9.79
C ALA A 203 -2.29 -0.86 -11.12
N LEU A 204 -1.05 -0.35 -11.07
CA LEU A 204 -0.17 -0.29 -12.24
C LEU A 204 0.19 -1.68 -12.77
N LEU A 205 0.51 -2.64 -11.88
CA LEU A 205 0.77 -4.03 -12.28
C LEU A 205 -0.49 -4.73 -12.80
N ALA A 206 -1.65 -4.46 -12.21
CA ALA A 206 -2.96 -4.96 -12.64
C ALA A 206 -3.27 -4.48 -14.07
N ALA A 207 -3.05 -3.19 -14.35
CA ALA A 207 -3.21 -2.63 -15.70
C ALA A 207 -2.25 -3.28 -16.71
N ALA A 208 -0.98 -3.47 -16.36
CA ALA A 208 0.02 -4.12 -17.22
C ALA A 208 -0.32 -5.59 -17.54
N THR A 209 -1.07 -6.25 -16.65
CA THR A 209 -1.55 -7.63 -16.79
C THR A 209 -3.03 -7.73 -17.18
N ARG A 210 -3.66 -6.61 -17.57
CA ARG A 210 -5.04 -6.49 -18.04
C ARG A 210 -6.10 -7.02 -17.04
N GLN A 211 -5.85 -6.85 -15.75
CA GLN A 211 -6.84 -7.15 -14.73
C GLN A 211 -7.89 -6.04 -14.64
N THR A 212 -9.12 -6.41 -14.31
CA THR A 212 -10.27 -5.50 -14.16
C THR A 212 -10.75 -5.40 -12.71
N GLN A 213 -10.15 -6.15 -11.80
CA GLN A 213 -10.48 -6.19 -10.39
C GLN A 213 -9.20 -6.13 -9.56
N MET A 214 -9.29 -5.60 -8.35
CA MET A 214 -8.17 -5.64 -7.41
C MET A 214 -7.88 -7.11 -7.09
N PRO A 215 -6.61 -7.56 -7.19
CA PRO A 215 -6.30 -8.97 -7.02
C PRO A 215 -6.37 -9.36 -5.54
N ASP A 216 -6.89 -10.56 -5.28
CA ASP A 216 -6.54 -11.36 -4.10
C ASP A 216 -5.08 -11.89 -4.22
N TRP A 217 -4.56 -12.52 -3.17
CA TRP A 217 -3.19 -13.06 -3.18
C TRP A 217 -2.94 -14.03 -4.35
N VAL A 218 -3.90 -14.92 -4.63
CA VAL A 218 -3.79 -15.94 -5.69
C VAL A 218 -3.72 -15.30 -7.08
N ARG A 219 -4.57 -14.32 -7.36
CA ARG A 219 -4.57 -13.54 -8.60
C ARG A 219 -3.27 -12.74 -8.71
N PHE A 220 -2.79 -12.15 -7.62
CA PHE A 220 -1.54 -11.42 -7.61
C PHE A 220 -0.35 -12.32 -7.97
N GLN A 221 -0.29 -13.54 -7.42
CA GLN A 221 0.72 -14.54 -7.81
C GLN A 221 0.64 -14.89 -9.30
N LYS A 222 -0.57 -15.09 -9.84
CA LYS A 222 -0.79 -15.36 -11.27
C LYS A 222 -0.35 -14.18 -12.14
N MET A 223 -0.57 -12.94 -11.69
CA MET A 223 -0.08 -11.74 -12.38
C MET A 223 1.45 -11.76 -12.47
N VAL A 224 2.15 -11.99 -11.36
CA VAL A 224 3.62 -12.09 -11.32
C VAL A 224 4.13 -13.22 -12.24
N ALA A 225 3.49 -14.39 -12.20
CA ALA A 225 3.83 -15.50 -13.08
C ALA A 225 3.65 -15.14 -14.58
N ASN A 226 2.57 -14.43 -14.93
CA ASN A 226 2.32 -13.95 -16.29
C ASN A 226 3.35 -12.90 -16.74
N LEU A 227 3.82 -12.05 -15.83
CA LEU A 227 4.88 -11.10 -16.12
C LEU A 227 6.20 -11.82 -16.47
N ARG A 228 6.55 -12.88 -15.72
CA ARG A 228 7.78 -13.68 -15.88
C ARG A 228 7.82 -14.56 -17.13
N LYS A 229 6.70 -14.81 -17.81
CA LYS A 229 6.68 -15.65 -19.02
C LYS A 229 7.63 -15.07 -20.09
N PRO A 230 8.60 -15.86 -20.59
CA PRO A 230 9.57 -15.39 -21.59
C PRO A 230 8.85 -15.08 -22.90
N GLN A 231 8.96 -13.84 -23.37
CA GLN A 231 8.50 -13.41 -24.68
C GLN A 231 9.58 -12.53 -25.29
N ALA A 232 10.01 -12.87 -26.51
CA ALA A 232 11.05 -12.13 -27.21
C ALA A 232 10.65 -10.65 -27.36
N GLY A 233 11.49 -9.74 -26.86
CA GLY A 233 11.26 -8.29 -26.96
C GLY A 233 10.24 -7.71 -25.97
N LYS A 234 9.80 -8.45 -24.95
CA LYS A 234 8.82 -7.94 -23.96
C LYS A 234 9.47 -6.95 -23.01
N ASN A 235 9.36 -5.67 -23.33
CA ASN A 235 9.56 -4.60 -22.36
C ASN A 235 8.24 -4.40 -21.60
N ILE A 236 8.26 -4.54 -20.27
CA ILE A 236 7.06 -4.31 -19.46
C ILE A 236 6.86 -2.81 -19.34
N VAL A 237 5.87 -2.30 -20.08
CA VAL A 237 5.49 -0.88 -20.05
C VAL A 237 4.37 -0.69 -19.04
N LEU A 238 4.65 0.05 -17.97
CA LEU A 238 3.66 0.47 -16.99
C LEU A 238 2.95 1.73 -17.50
N ALA A 239 1.96 1.54 -18.36
CA ALA A 239 1.20 2.65 -18.92
C ALA A 239 0.29 3.30 -17.86
N LEU A 240 0.24 4.64 -17.87
CA LEU A 240 -0.74 5.38 -17.06
C LEU A 240 -2.15 5.15 -17.59
N PRO A 241 -3.18 5.08 -16.73
CA PRO A 241 -4.57 4.97 -17.17
C PRO A 241 -4.98 6.14 -18.07
N LYS A 242 -5.68 5.86 -19.18
CA LYS A 242 -6.07 6.89 -20.17
C LYS A 242 -6.96 8.01 -19.60
N LYS A 243 -7.75 7.70 -18.57
CA LYS A 243 -8.69 8.64 -17.92
C LYS A 243 -8.14 9.23 -16.62
N LEU A 244 -6.84 9.08 -16.36
CA LEU A 244 -6.23 9.60 -15.13
C LEU A 244 -6.38 11.13 -15.06
N PRO A 245 -6.99 11.68 -13.99
CA PRO A 245 -7.06 13.11 -13.77
C PRO A 245 -5.67 13.78 -13.75
N ALA A 246 -5.57 14.99 -14.31
CA ALA A 246 -4.31 15.70 -14.46
C ALA A 246 -3.61 15.96 -13.11
N GLU A 247 -4.39 16.18 -12.05
CA GLU A 247 -3.90 16.40 -10.68
C GLU A 247 -3.17 15.17 -10.09
N PHE A 248 -3.53 13.96 -10.51
CA PHE A 248 -2.91 12.71 -10.01
C PHE A 248 -1.72 12.27 -10.85
N LYS A 249 -1.54 12.82 -12.05
CA LYS A 249 -0.53 12.35 -13.01
C LYS A 249 0.88 12.34 -12.42
N ALA A 250 1.32 13.44 -11.82
CA ALA A 250 2.66 13.54 -11.24
C ALA A 250 2.89 12.53 -10.10
N VAL A 251 1.86 12.28 -9.29
CA VAL A 251 1.94 11.32 -8.18
C VAL A 251 2.04 9.89 -8.71
N VAL A 252 1.18 9.51 -9.65
CA VAL A 252 1.18 8.16 -10.22
C VAL A 252 2.46 7.92 -11.02
N GLU A 253 3.01 8.93 -11.70
CA GLU A 253 4.32 8.84 -12.35
C GLU A 253 5.44 8.57 -11.35
N ALA A 254 5.50 9.31 -10.24
CA ALA A 254 6.52 9.08 -9.21
C ALA A 254 6.42 7.66 -8.60
N VAL A 255 5.21 7.15 -8.38
CA VAL A 255 5.03 5.77 -7.90
C VAL A 255 5.39 4.75 -8.98
N ARG A 256 5.06 5.01 -10.26
CA ARG A 256 5.45 4.14 -11.39
C ARG A 256 6.96 3.97 -11.44
N ASP A 257 7.74 5.03 -11.30
CA ASP A 257 9.20 4.95 -11.30
C ASP A 257 9.70 4.00 -10.19
N SER A 258 9.02 3.96 -9.05
CA SER A 258 9.32 3.00 -7.97
C SER A 258 8.97 1.54 -8.33
N VAL A 259 7.91 1.31 -9.11
CA VAL A 259 7.56 -0.03 -9.62
C VAL A 259 8.58 -0.46 -10.67
N GLU A 260 9.01 0.44 -11.55
CA GLU A 260 10.06 0.17 -12.54
C GLU A 260 11.37 -0.25 -11.87
N ALA A 261 11.73 0.37 -10.74
CA ALA A 261 12.88 -0.04 -9.93
C ALA A 261 12.69 -1.42 -9.27
N ASP A 262 11.46 -1.83 -8.97
CA ASP A 262 11.15 -3.14 -8.40
C ASP A 262 11.10 -4.26 -9.45
N LEU A 263 10.81 -3.93 -10.72
CA LEU A 263 10.62 -4.90 -11.83
C LEU A 263 11.74 -5.95 -11.93
N PRO A 264 13.05 -5.62 -11.84
CA PRO A 264 14.10 -6.64 -11.91
C PRO A 264 13.94 -7.77 -10.88
N LYS A 265 13.50 -7.45 -9.66
CA LYS A 265 13.25 -8.45 -8.60
C LYS A 265 11.94 -9.19 -8.82
N ILE A 266 10.89 -8.49 -9.28
CA ILE A 266 9.59 -9.10 -9.61
C ILE A 266 9.77 -10.15 -10.72
N LEU A 267 10.63 -9.87 -11.70
CA LEU A 267 10.88 -10.75 -12.84
C LEU A 267 11.89 -11.87 -12.58
N ASP A 268 12.59 -11.85 -11.44
CA ASP A 268 13.53 -12.92 -11.09
C ASP A 268 12.79 -14.23 -10.80
N ALA A 269 12.90 -15.19 -11.72
CA ALA A 269 12.30 -16.51 -11.60
C ALA A 269 12.86 -17.33 -10.43
N LYS A 270 14.03 -16.97 -9.88
CA LYS A 270 14.60 -17.64 -8.70
C LYS A 270 13.87 -17.30 -7.40
N LEU A 271 13.11 -16.21 -7.37
CA LEU A 271 12.36 -15.77 -6.20
C LEU A 271 10.90 -16.21 -6.32
N THR A 272 10.39 -16.97 -5.37
CA THR A 272 8.94 -17.23 -5.32
C THR A 272 8.20 -15.94 -4.96
N PRO A 273 6.96 -15.73 -5.45
CA PRO A 273 6.14 -14.59 -5.02
C PRO A 273 6.01 -14.50 -3.50
N GLN A 274 5.81 -15.63 -2.81
CA GLN A 274 5.76 -15.68 -1.34
C GLN A 274 7.04 -15.12 -0.70
N LYS A 275 8.22 -15.55 -1.18
CA LYS A 275 9.50 -15.09 -0.63
C LYS A 275 9.73 -13.61 -0.89
N LEU A 276 9.35 -13.12 -2.07
CA LEU A 276 9.54 -11.73 -2.43
C LEU A 276 8.58 -10.83 -1.64
N PHE A 277 7.27 -11.04 -1.73
CA PHE A 277 6.29 -10.09 -1.22
C PHE A 277 5.95 -10.24 0.26
N ASN A 278 6.08 -11.46 0.83
CA ASN A 278 5.73 -11.72 2.23
C ASN A 278 6.93 -11.93 3.16
N GLN A 279 8.14 -12.16 2.61
CA GLN A 279 9.33 -12.50 3.43
C GLN A 279 10.53 -11.60 3.17
N THR A 280 10.48 -10.70 2.19
CA THR A 280 11.57 -9.74 1.94
C THR A 280 11.19 -8.39 2.53
N PRO A 281 11.91 -7.87 3.55
CA PRO A 281 11.51 -6.65 4.27
C PRO A 281 11.26 -5.42 3.38
N ALA A 282 11.97 -5.29 2.27
CA ALA A 282 11.78 -4.19 1.33
C ALA A 282 10.47 -4.26 0.51
N PHE A 283 9.76 -5.40 0.53
CA PHE A 283 8.55 -5.67 -0.26
C PHE A 283 7.32 -5.97 0.59
N VAL A 284 7.49 -6.35 1.86
CA VAL A 284 6.37 -6.55 2.80
C VAL A 284 5.58 -5.25 2.91
N GLY A 285 4.27 -5.32 2.64
CA GLY A 285 3.36 -4.16 2.63
C GLY A 285 3.57 -3.18 1.46
N ARG A 286 4.53 -3.42 0.56
CA ARG A 286 4.85 -2.50 -0.55
C ARG A 286 3.84 -2.57 -1.69
N TYR A 287 3.17 -3.70 -1.84
CA TYR A 287 2.12 -3.97 -2.80
C TYR A 287 0.88 -4.42 -2.03
N PHE A 288 -0.28 -4.08 -2.56
CA PHE A 288 -1.58 -4.42 -1.99
C PHE A 288 -2.22 -5.61 -2.71
N TRP A 289 -2.99 -6.40 -1.97
CA TRP A 289 -3.95 -7.38 -2.48
C TRP A 289 -5.07 -7.53 -1.43
N VAL A 290 -6.25 -7.95 -1.86
CA VAL A 290 -7.37 -8.21 -0.97
C VAL A 290 -7.12 -9.51 -0.20
N GLU A 291 -7.31 -9.49 1.12
CA GLU A 291 -7.30 -10.69 1.94
C GLU A 291 -8.64 -11.43 1.77
N ASP A 292 -8.65 -12.45 0.92
CA ASP A 292 -9.79 -13.35 0.74
C ASP A 292 -9.39 -14.76 1.17
N GLY A 293 -9.59 -15.05 2.45
CA GLY A 293 -9.27 -16.35 3.04
C GLY A 293 -10.03 -17.51 2.38
N LEU A 294 -11.23 -17.27 1.82
CA LEU A 294 -11.98 -18.29 1.09
C LEU A 294 -11.35 -18.57 -0.27
N ALA A 295 -10.90 -17.53 -1.00
CA ALA A 295 -10.20 -17.73 -2.27
C ALA A 295 -8.87 -18.49 -2.10
N GLU A 296 -8.17 -18.29 -0.98
CA GLU A 296 -6.95 -19.05 -0.67
C GLU A 296 -7.25 -20.53 -0.37
N VAL A 297 -8.28 -20.81 0.43
CA VAL A 297 -8.72 -22.19 0.74
C VAL A 297 -9.24 -22.88 -0.51
N ASP A 298 -10.11 -22.24 -1.30
CA ASP A 298 -10.60 -22.76 -2.58
C ASP A 298 -9.45 -23.05 -3.55
N HIS A 299 -8.41 -22.21 -3.56
CA HIS A 299 -7.25 -22.44 -4.40
C HIS A 299 -6.44 -23.64 -3.92
N PHE A 300 -6.19 -23.74 -2.62
CA PHE A 300 -5.52 -24.88 -2.00
C PHE A 300 -6.26 -26.19 -2.31
N ASP A 301 -7.58 -26.22 -2.11
CA ASP A 301 -8.40 -27.40 -2.39
C ASP A 301 -8.35 -27.80 -3.87
N ARG A 302 -8.35 -26.82 -4.78
CA ARG A 302 -8.18 -27.08 -6.22
C ARG A 302 -6.78 -27.59 -6.56
N GLU A 303 -5.73 -27.07 -5.93
CA GLU A 303 -4.36 -27.52 -6.16
C GLU A 303 -4.14 -28.93 -5.61
N ALA A 304 -4.62 -29.21 -4.39
CA ALA A 304 -4.63 -30.53 -3.78
C ALA A 304 -5.39 -31.52 -4.68
N SER A 305 -6.60 -31.17 -5.10
CA SER A 305 -7.40 -31.99 -6.03
C SER A 305 -6.71 -32.21 -7.38
N ALA A 306 -6.03 -31.19 -7.93
CA ALA A 306 -5.29 -31.32 -9.17
C ALA A 306 -4.05 -32.22 -9.02
N ALA A 307 -3.34 -32.11 -7.90
CA ALA A 307 -2.20 -32.96 -7.56
C ALA A 307 -2.64 -34.41 -7.38
N TRP A 308 -3.77 -34.63 -6.70
CA TRP A 308 -4.41 -35.94 -6.56
C TRP A 308 -4.81 -36.52 -7.90
N HIS A 309 -5.63 -35.82 -8.69
CA HIS A 309 -6.03 -36.27 -10.03
C HIS A 309 -4.83 -36.56 -10.94
N LYS A 310 -3.78 -35.74 -10.86
CA LYS A 310 -2.55 -35.95 -11.62
C LYS A 310 -1.81 -37.19 -11.17
N ALA A 311 -1.76 -37.49 -9.88
CA ALA A 311 -1.08 -38.66 -9.33
C ALA A 311 -1.85 -39.94 -9.59
N THR A 312 -3.17 -39.92 -9.37
CA THR A 312 -4.07 -41.07 -9.56
C THR A 312 -4.45 -41.30 -11.01
N GLY A 313 -4.26 -40.32 -11.90
CA GLY A 313 -4.73 -40.43 -13.29
C GLY A 313 -6.25 -40.54 -13.41
N GLY A 314 -7.00 -40.15 -12.36
CA GLY A 314 -8.46 -40.30 -12.28
C GLY A 314 -8.94 -41.64 -11.74
N HIS A 315 -8.03 -42.55 -11.36
CA HIS A 315 -8.39 -43.80 -10.70
C HIS A 315 -8.84 -43.56 -9.26
N SER A 316 -9.88 -44.30 -8.85
CA SER A 316 -10.44 -44.27 -7.49
C SER A 316 -10.62 -45.67 -6.89
N ASP A 317 -10.25 -46.72 -7.62
CA ASP A 317 -10.29 -48.11 -7.16
C ASP A 317 -9.11 -48.42 -6.23
N ASP A 318 -9.35 -49.25 -5.21
CA ASP A 318 -8.40 -49.56 -4.14
C ASP A 318 -7.08 -50.10 -4.70
N SER A 319 -7.11 -51.01 -5.68
CA SER A 319 -5.89 -51.61 -6.23
C SER A 319 -4.99 -50.59 -6.93
N SER A 320 -5.56 -49.66 -7.70
CA SER A 320 -4.80 -48.57 -8.34
C SER A 320 -4.23 -47.58 -7.31
N LEU A 321 -5.01 -47.24 -6.28
CA LEU A 321 -4.56 -46.34 -5.21
C LEU A 321 -3.48 -46.97 -4.33
N LEU A 322 -3.65 -48.23 -3.92
CA LEU A 322 -2.63 -48.99 -3.16
C LEU A 322 -1.32 -49.11 -3.94
N THR A 323 -1.39 -49.29 -5.26
CA THR A 323 -0.22 -49.30 -6.14
C THR A 323 0.56 -47.98 -6.08
N LEU A 324 -0.17 -46.86 -6.16
CA LEU A 324 0.41 -45.52 -6.06
C LEU A 324 1.01 -45.28 -4.66
N PHE A 325 0.26 -45.59 -3.60
CA PHE A 325 0.71 -45.42 -2.22
C PHE A 325 1.96 -46.25 -1.92
N LEU A 326 2.00 -47.50 -2.37
CA LEU A 326 3.17 -48.37 -2.21
C LEU A 326 4.39 -47.82 -2.97
N CYS A 327 4.20 -47.27 -4.16
CA CYS A 327 5.27 -46.61 -4.91
C CYS A 327 5.81 -45.37 -4.15
N ILE A 328 4.93 -44.59 -3.51
CA ILE A 328 5.32 -43.42 -2.70
C ILE A 328 6.06 -43.87 -1.44
N ALA A 329 5.52 -44.87 -0.72
CA ALA A 329 6.10 -45.41 0.49
C ALA A 329 7.46 -46.08 0.26
N ALA A 330 7.70 -46.63 -0.93
CA ALA A 330 9.03 -47.11 -1.34
C ALA A 330 9.99 -45.97 -1.74
N GLY A 331 9.66 -44.70 -1.49
CA GLY A 331 10.48 -43.52 -1.83
C GLY A 331 10.48 -43.18 -3.33
N GLY A 332 9.41 -43.51 -4.05
CA GLY A 332 9.20 -43.10 -5.44
C GLY A 332 8.69 -41.67 -5.52
N LYS A 333 9.15 -40.89 -6.50
CA LYS A 333 8.55 -39.57 -6.79
C LYS A 333 7.10 -39.73 -7.22
N VAL A 334 6.21 -38.89 -6.69
CA VAL A 334 4.82 -38.75 -7.15
C VAL A 334 4.87 -38.27 -8.61
N SER A 335 4.40 -39.10 -9.52
CA SER A 335 4.34 -38.80 -10.96
C SER A 335 3.07 -39.41 -11.54
N THR A 336 2.57 -38.81 -12.61
CA THR A 336 1.35 -39.27 -13.29
C THR A 336 1.43 -40.74 -13.69
N GLY A 337 0.38 -41.50 -13.39
CA GLY A 337 0.17 -42.86 -13.92
C GLY A 337 0.94 -43.98 -13.21
N LYS A 338 1.38 -43.79 -11.96
CA LYS A 338 1.92 -44.89 -11.12
C LYS A 338 0.83 -45.72 -10.44
N THR A 339 -0.32 -45.81 -11.07
CA THR A 339 -1.46 -46.62 -10.65
C THR A 339 -1.47 -48.00 -11.29
N LEU A 340 -0.48 -48.31 -12.14
CA LEU A 340 -0.29 -49.60 -12.79
C LEU A 340 1.19 -50.00 -12.74
N LEU A 341 1.48 -51.24 -12.39
CA LEU A 341 2.81 -51.83 -12.45
C LEU A 341 2.88 -52.93 -13.51
N THR A 342 3.96 -52.95 -14.28
CA THR A 342 4.38 -54.18 -14.98
C THR A 342 5.01 -55.16 -13.99
N GLU A 343 5.02 -56.46 -14.29
CA GLU A 343 5.69 -57.47 -13.46
C GLU A 343 7.16 -57.13 -13.17
N LYS A 344 7.87 -56.57 -14.17
CA LYS A 344 9.25 -56.08 -14.03
C LYS A 344 9.35 -54.93 -13.02
N SER A 345 8.44 -53.97 -13.07
CA SER A 345 8.42 -52.84 -12.11
C SER A 345 7.97 -53.27 -10.72
N ALA A 346 7.05 -54.23 -10.59
CA ALA A 346 6.64 -54.80 -9.31
C ALA A 346 7.81 -55.54 -8.64
N THR A 347 8.54 -56.35 -9.40
CA THR A 347 9.78 -57.01 -8.95
C THR A 347 10.82 -56.00 -8.47
N ALA A 348 11.02 -54.91 -9.23
CA ALA A 348 11.96 -53.86 -8.86
C ALA A 348 11.52 -53.09 -7.59
N LEU A 349 10.22 -52.85 -7.43
CA LEU A 349 9.63 -52.21 -6.26
C LEU A 349 9.84 -53.06 -5.00
N ILE A 350 9.57 -54.37 -5.05
CA ILE A 350 9.79 -55.30 -3.93
C ILE A 350 11.27 -55.30 -3.52
N ARG A 351 12.19 -55.38 -4.49
CA ARG A 351 13.63 -55.32 -4.20
C ARG A 351 14.04 -54.01 -3.55
N LYS A 352 13.42 -52.90 -3.94
CA LYS A 352 13.66 -51.59 -3.33
C LYS A 352 13.15 -51.58 -1.89
N ILE A 353 11.93 -52.06 -1.66
CA ILE A 353 11.32 -52.19 -0.33
C ILE A 353 12.23 -53.00 0.61
N ARG A 354 12.68 -54.20 0.20
CA ARG A 354 13.57 -55.01 1.04
C ARG A 354 14.93 -54.35 1.32
N LYS A 355 15.39 -53.48 0.43
CA LYS A 355 16.66 -52.75 0.60
C LYS A 355 16.53 -51.53 1.51
N SER A 356 15.42 -50.80 1.45
CA SER A 356 15.27 -49.48 2.10
C SER A 356 14.15 -49.38 3.12
N GLY A 357 13.36 -50.44 3.30
CA GLY A 357 12.12 -50.45 4.08
C GLY A 357 10.95 -49.74 3.38
N VAL A 358 9.74 -49.96 3.89
CA VAL A 358 8.52 -49.23 3.52
C VAL A 358 8.33 -48.00 4.43
N GLN A 359 8.29 -46.80 3.85
CA GLN A 359 8.02 -45.55 4.59
C GLN A 359 6.52 -45.25 4.57
N THR A 360 5.79 -45.91 5.45
CA THR A 360 4.32 -45.90 5.50
C THR A 360 3.72 -44.49 5.69
N GLU A 361 4.40 -43.64 6.46
CA GLU A 361 3.98 -42.25 6.72
C GLU A 361 4.06 -41.35 5.49
N LEU A 362 4.94 -41.62 4.50
CA LEU A 362 4.99 -40.80 3.28
C LEU A 362 3.71 -40.92 2.45
N ALA A 363 3.16 -42.13 2.35
CA ALA A 363 1.90 -42.37 1.64
C ALA A 363 0.71 -41.78 2.40
N LYS A 364 0.68 -41.94 3.72
CA LYS A 364 -0.35 -41.35 4.59
C LYS A 364 -0.37 -39.82 4.49
N GLN A 365 0.80 -39.18 4.57
CA GLN A 365 0.93 -37.73 4.43
C GLN A 365 0.46 -37.26 3.05
N PHE A 366 0.84 -37.98 1.98
CA PHE A 366 0.35 -37.69 0.64
C PHE A 366 -1.19 -37.72 0.54
N ILE A 367 -1.84 -38.71 1.17
CA ILE A 367 -3.31 -38.82 1.19
C ILE A 367 -3.92 -37.61 1.91
N LEU A 368 -3.41 -37.25 3.09
CA LEU A 368 -3.93 -36.13 3.88
C LEU A 368 -3.73 -34.77 3.19
N ASP A 369 -2.63 -34.62 2.45
CA ASP A 369 -2.28 -33.36 1.79
C ASP A 369 -2.99 -33.15 0.44
N ASN A 370 -3.43 -34.23 -0.22
CA ASN A 370 -3.86 -34.15 -1.63
C ASN A 370 -5.25 -34.76 -1.88
N ALA A 371 -5.66 -35.79 -1.15
CA ALA A 371 -6.93 -36.46 -1.44
C ALA A 371 -8.15 -35.60 -1.06
N PRO A 372 -9.30 -35.76 -1.75
CA PRO A 372 -10.55 -35.10 -1.36
C PRO A 372 -10.88 -35.36 0.11
N ILE A 373 -11.21 -34.30 0.85
CA ILE A 373 -11.42 -34.34 2.31
C ILE A 373 -12.41 -35.44 2.72
N GLU A 374 -13.48 -35.62 1.94
CA GLU A 374 -14.51 -36.64 2.16
C GLU A 374 -14.00 -38.09 2.09
N HIS A 375 -12.87 -38.33 1.41
CA HIS A 375 -12.31 -39.67 1.20
C HIS A 375 -10.98 -39.90 1.92
N GLN A 376 -10.38 -38.86 2.52
CA GLN A 376 -9.08 -38.98 3.21
C GLN A 376 -9.09 -40.08 4.28
N GLY A 377 -10.11 -40.10 5.14
CA GLY A 377 -10.22 -41.10 6.21
C GLY A 377 -10.32 -42.54 5.69
N ASP A 378 -11.09 -42.74 4.61
CA ASP A 378 -11.27 -44.05 4.00
C ASP A 378 -9.99 -44.53 3.31
N TYR A 379 -9.31 -43.66 2.54
CA TYR A 379 -8.04 -44.00 1.89
C TYR A 379 -6.92 -44.26 2.89
N VAL A 380 -6.85 -43.50 3.99
CA VAL A 380 -5.91 -43.79 5.08
C VAL A 380 -6.20 -45.15 5.69
N ARG A 381 -7.47 -45.49 5.93
CA ARG A 381 -7.87 -46.80 6.48
C ARG A 381 -7.50 -47.95 5.54
N VAL A 382 -7.77 -47.82 4.23
CA VAL A 382 -7.40 -48.82 3.22
C VAL A 382 -5.88 -49.00 3.16
N TRP A 383 -5.11 -47.90 3.19
CA TRP A 383 -3.65 -47.96 3.20
C TRP A 383 -3.10 -48.66 4.45
N GLN A 384 -3.64 -48.33 5.63
CA GLN A 384 -3.20 -48.92 6.89
C GLN A 384 -3.52 -50.41 6.96
N ALA A 385 -4.74 -50.81 6.61
CA ALA A 385 -5.14 -52.21 6.58
C ALA A 385 -4.26 -53.03 5.61
N PHE A 386 -3.99 -52.49 4.41
CA PHE A 386 -3.08 -53.14 3.46
C PHE A 386 -1.68 -53.33 4.06
N ILE A 387 -1.10 -52.29 4.67
CA ILE A 387 0.25 -52.37 5.25
C ILE A 387 0.32 -53.34 6.43
N GLU A 388 -0.69 -53.36 7.31
CA GLU A 388 -0.76 -54.29 8.44
C GLU A 388 -0.65 -55.75 7.99
N ASP A 389 -1.31 -56.10 6.87
CA ASP A 389 -1.29 -57.46 6.33
C ASP A 389 -0.10 -57.73 5.38
N ALA A 390 0.32 -56.73 4.61
CA ALA A 390 1.28 -56.88 3.53
C ALA A 390 2.75 -56.73 3.95
N GLN A 391 3.04 -55.92 4.97
CA GLN A 391 4.40 -55.47 5.26
C GLN A 391 5.36 -56.64 5.52
N ALA A 392 4.96 -57.61 6.35
CA ALA A 392 5.79 -58.77 6.67
C ALA A 392 6.17 -59.58 5.42
N THR A 393 5.25 -59.72 4.47
CA THR A 393 5.47 -60.46 3.22
C THR A 393 6.35 -59.68 2.24
N LEU A 394 6.15 -58.35 2.16
CA LEU A 394 6.93 -57.47 1.27
C LEU A 394 8.39 -57.34 1.73
N GLU A 395 8.62 -57.26 3.04
CA GLU A 395 9.95 -57.11 3.66
C GLU A 395 10.66 -58.44 3.95
N SER A 396 10.01 -59.59 3.76
CA SER A 396 10.58 -60.90 4.08
C SER A 396 11.81 -61.25 3.23
N ASP A 397 12.94 -61.53 3.88
CA ASP A 397 14.16 -62.03 3.23
C ASP A 397 14.15 -63.53 2.92
N HIS A 398 13.10 -64.26 3.34
CA HIS A 398 13.01 -65.72 3.19
C HIS A 398 12.49 -66.15 1.80
N ASP A 399 11.84 -65.24 1.08
CA ASP A 399 11.34 -65.48 -0.28
C ASP A 399 12.33 -64.95 -1.33
N TYR A 400 13.38 -65.73 -1.62
CA TYR A 400 14.43 -65.34 -2.56
C TYR A 400 13.95 -65.18 -4.01
N LYS A 401 12.82 -65.82 -4.37
CA LYS A 401 12.23 -65.73 -5.72
C LYS A 401 11.15 -64.66 -5.85
N LEU A 402 10.82 -63.96 -4.75
CA LEU A 402 9.79 -62.92 -4.66
C LEU A 402 8.37 -63.44 -5.00
N HIS A 403 8.13 -64.75 -4.92
CA HIS A 403 6.88 -65.35 -5.39
C HIS A 403 5.68 -64.96 -4.53
N ASP A 404 5.88 -64.92 -3.21
CA ASP A 404 4.82 -64.58 -2.25
C ASP A 404 4.52 -63.08 -2.31
N ALA A 405 5.58 -62.26 -2.39
CA ALA A 405 5.45 -60.82 -2.53
C ALA A 405 4.81 -60.42 -3.88
N LEU A 406 5.15 -61.08 -4.99
CA LEU A 406 4.52 -60.83 -6.29
C LEU A 406 3.06 -61.29 -6.32
N SER A 407 2.74 -62.43 -5.71
CA SER A 407 1.35 -62.93 -5.63
C SER A 407 0.48 -61.98 -4.81
N LEU A 408 1.03 -61.43 -3.72
CA LEU A 408 0.38 -60.39 -2.92
C LEU A 408 0.14 -59.12 -3.74
N LEU A 409 1.14 -58.62 -4.48
CA LEU A 409 0.97 -57.44 -5.33
C LEU A 409 -0.05 -57.68 -6.45
N ARG A 410 -0.12 -58.87 -7.05
CA ARG A 410 -1.17 -59.20 -8.05
C ARG A 410 -2.57 -59.23 -7.46
N ARG A 411 -2.70 -59.57 -6.17
CA ARG A 411 -3.99 -59.68 -5.49
C ARG A 411 -4.51 -58.31 -5.05
N GLU A 412 -3.64 -57.49 -4.45
CA GLU A 412 -4.03 -56.25 -3.77
C GLU A 412 -3.71 -54.99 -4.59
N CYS A 413 -2.73 -55.05 -5.48
CA CYS A 413 -2.30 -53.92 -6.32
C CYS A 413 -2.66 -54.17 -7.80
N ASN A 414 -2.56 -53.12 -8.61
CA ASN A 414 -2.82 -53.16 -10.04
C ASN A 414 -1.53 -53.51 -10.79
N VAL A 415 -1.35 -54.81 -11.07
CA VAL A 415 -0.22 -55.36 -11.82
C VAL A 415 -0.73 -55.90 -13.15
N ALA A 416 -0.20 -55.40 -14.27
CA ALA A 416 -0.50 -55.95 -15.58
C ALA A 416 0.15 -57.33 -15.75
N ASP A 417 -0.65 -58.32 -16.13
CA ASP A 417 -0.16 -59.60 -16.64
C ASP A 417 0.48 -59.36 -18.03
N GLU A 418 1.65 -59.98 -18.27
CA GLU A 418 2.40 -59.83 -19.55
C GLU A 418 1.63 -60.32 -20.78
#